data_AF-A0A8E2E1M8-F1
#
_entry.id   AF-A0A8E2E1M8-F1
#
_cell.length_a   1.000
_cell.length_b   1.000
_cell.length_c   1.000
_cell.angle_alpha   90.00
_cell.angle_beta   90.00
_cell.angle_gamma   90.00
#
_symmetry.space_group_name_H-M   'P 1'
#
loop_
_entity.id
_entity.type
_entity.pdbx_description
1 polymer ?
#
loop_
_entity_poly.entity_id
_entity_poly.type
_entity_poly.pdbx_seq_one_letter_code
_entity_poly.pdbx_strand_id
1 'polypeptide(L)'
;DRTPGAIMAVELSSSEVEPLLAGFTNGEVQLICISSPSSVTASGDEPAILILGESLKYHNIFHRKLSVNAAHHSKHMTLMSDDLSKRTLKVAQK
;
A
#
# COMPACT_ATOMS: atom_id res chain seq x y z
N ASP A 1 -11.98 21.28 5.54
CA ASP A 1 -11.52 20.68 4.28
C ASP A 1 -11.36 19.18 4.42
N ARG A 2 -12.02 18.40 3.57
CA ARG A 2 -11.84 16.94 3.52
C ARG A 2 -10.96 16.64 2.31
N THR A 3 -9.66 16.52 2.52
CA THR A 3 -8.76 15.99 1.49
C THR A 3 -9.24 14.57 1.17
N PRO A 4 -9.46 14.22 -0.12
CA PRO A 4 -9.80 12.85 -0.48
C PRO A 4 -8.62 11.95 -0.15
N GLY A 5 -8.88 10.83 0.54
CA GLY A 5 -7.88 9.80 0.75
C GLY A 5 -7.63 9.00 -0.53
N ALA A 6 -6.46 8.38 -0.63
CA ALA A 6 -6.13 7.43 -1.67
C ALA A 6 -5.40 6.22 -1.09
N ILE A 7 -5.41 5.13 -1.86
CA ILE A 7 -4.70 3.90 -1.52
C ILE A 7 -3.78 3.54 -2.69
N MET A 8 -2.60 3.00 -2.38
CA MET A 8 -1.62 2.54 -3.36
C MET A 8 -1.07 1.17 -2.96
N ALA A 9 -1.08 0.24 -3.90
CA ALA A 9 -0.33 -1.00 -3.79
C ALA A 9 1.10 -0.76 -4.29
N VAL A 10 2.08 -1.25 -3.53
CA VAL A 10 3.52 -1.11 -3.78
C VAL A 10 4.12 -2.50 -3.79
N GLU A 11 4.94 -2.81 -4.80
CA GLU A 11 5.66 -4.07 -4.91
C GLU A 11 7.01 -4.00 -4.18
N LEU A 12 6.93 -3.85 -2.86
CA LEU A 12 8.06 -3.88 -1.94
C LEU A 12 7.68 -4.65 -0.67
N SER A 13 8.70 -5.14 0.04
CA SER A 13 8.51 -5.67 1.40
C SER A 13 8.20 -4.55 2.40
N SER A 14 7.58 -4.89 3.54
CA SER A 14 7.34 -3.92 4.61
C SER A 14 8.63 -3.29 5.12
N SER A 15 9.71 -4.08 5.23
CA SER A 15 11.04 -3.61 5.64
C SER A 15 11.68 -2.61 4.69
N GLU A 16 11.32 -2.64 3.40
CA GLU A 16 11.81 -1.68 2.41
C GLU A 16 10.94 -0.43 2.35
N VAL A 17 9.64 -0.54 2.63
CA VAL A 17 8.71 0.59 2.61
C VAL A 17 8.76 1.41 3.89
N GLU A 18 8.99 0.80 5.04
CA GLU A 18 9.15 1.49 6.32
C GLU A 18 10.16 2.66 6.27
N PRO A 19 11.40 2.50 5.77
CA PRO A 19 12.35 3.61 5.67
C PRO A 19 11.91 4.68 4.66
N LEU A 20 11.22 4.30 3.58
CA LEU A 20 10.67 5.25 2.60
C LEU A 20 9.57 6.12 3.23
N LEU A 21 8.71 5.53 4.06
CA LEU A 21 7.66 6.24 4.77
C LEU A 21 8.21 7.08 5.93
N ALA A 22 9.25 6.60 6.62
CA ALA A 22 9.89 7.37 7.68
C ALA A 22 10.55 8.67 7.17
N GLY A 23 11.03 8.67 5.93
CA GLY A 23 11.55 9.87 5.26
C GLY A 23 10.49 10.73 4.57
N PHE A 24 9.23 10.30 4.56
CA PHE A 24 8.16 10.98 3.84
C PHE A 24 7.63 12.17 4.66
N THR A 25 7.85 13.39 4.17
CA THR A 25 7.46 14.64 4.87
C THR A 25 6.30 15.37 4.18
N ASN A 26 5.89 14.92 2.99
CA ASN A 26 4.92 15.60 2.13
C ASN A 26 3.45 15.19 2.40
N GLY A 27 3.12 14.81 3.64
CA GLY A 27 1.77 14.44 4.07
C GLY A 27 1.75 13.16 4.91
N GLU A 28 0.55 12.71 5.28
CA GLU A 28 0.37 11.47 6.04
C GLU A 28 0.15 10.27 5.10
N VAL A 29 1.07 9.31 5.15
CA VAL A 29 0.93 7.99 4.49
C VAL A 29 1.23 6.91 5.52
N GLN A 30 0.37 5.90 5.59
CA GLN A 30 0.52 4.76 6.50
C GLN A 30 0.36 3.44 5.73
N LEU A 31 1.12 2.43 6.13
CA LEU A 31 0.86 1.06 5.70
C LEU A 31 -0.43 0.56 6.34
N ILE A 32 -1.34 0.06 5.51
CA ILE A 32 -2.62 -0.51 5.96
C ILE A 32 -2.70 -2.02 5.77
N CYS A 33 -1.86 -2.59 4.90
CA CYS A 33 -1.87 -4.02 4.65
C CYS A 33 -0.52 -4.50 4.09
N ILE A 34 -0.11 -5.70 4.49
CA ILE A 34 0.96 -6.47 3.83
C ILE A 34 0.25 -7.54 3.00
N SER A 35 0.20 -7.33 1.69
CA SER A 35 -0.47 -8.25 0.76
C SER A 35 0.39 -9.48 0.46
N SER A 36 1.72 -9.35 0.51
CA SER A 36 2.68 -10.43 0.39
C SER A 36 4.04 -10.02 1.00
N PRO A 37 5.03 -10.93 1.13
CA PRO A 37 6.38 -10.58 1.59
C PRO A 37 7.08 -9.51 0.74
N SER A 38 6.62 -9.30 -0.50
CA SER A 38 7.15 -8.31 -1.45
C SER A 38 6.05 -7.38 -1.98
N SER A 39 4.92 -7.27 -1.28
CA SER A 39 3.85 -6.36 -1.67
C SER A 39 3.10 -5.82 -0.47
N VAL A 40 3.00 -4.50 -0.40
CA VAL A 40 2.31 -3.79 0.67
C VAL A 40 1.31 -2.80 0.09
N THR A 41 0.36 -2.39 0.92
CA THR A 41 -0.66 -1.40 0.59
C THR A 41 -0.54 -0.22 1.55
N ALA A 42 -0.38 0.97 0.99
CA ALA A 42 -0.31 2.24 1.70
C ALA A 42 -1.58 3.06 1.49
N SER A 43 -2.00 3.79 2.51
CA SER A 43 -3.13 4.72 2.50
C SER A 43 -2.71 6.06 3.04
N GLY A 44 -3.27 7.13 2.50
CA GLY A 44 -2.97 8.48 2.92
C GLY A 44 -3.82 9.50 2.18
N ASP A 45 -3.50 10.77 2.34
CA ASP A 45 -4.09 11.83 1.53
C ASP A 45 -3.73 11.62 0.06
N GLU A 46 -4.66 11.90 -0.86
CA GLU A 46 -4.43 11.80 -2.30
C GLU A 46 -3.14 12.47 -2.78
N PRO A 47 -2.82 13.73 -2.43
CA PRO A 47 -1.55 14.34 -2.82
C PRO A 47 -0.33 13.60 -2.26
N ALA A 48 -0.40 13.09 -1.02
CA ALA A 48 0.69 12.35 -0.40
C ALA A 48 0.94 11.01 -1.12
N ILE A 49 -0.14 10.29 -1.47
CA ILE A 49 -0.06 9.04 -2.22
C ILE A 49 0.47 9.24 -3.64
N LEU A 50 0.14 10.36 -4.30
CA LEU A 50 0.70 10.70 -5.61
C LEU A 50 2.20 10.96 -5.55
N ILE A 51 2.67 11.71 -4.55
CA ILE A 51 4.11 11.98 -4.34
C ILE A 51 4.86 10.68 -4.02
N LEU A 52 4.28 9.80 -3.19
CA LEU A 52 4.83 8.47 -2.95
C LEU A 52 4.97 7.69 -4.26
N GLY A 53 3.95 7.70 -5.11
CA GLY A 53 3.99 7.07 -6.43
C GLY A 53 5.12 7.59 -7.33
N GLU A 54 5.35 8.91 -7.34
CA GLU A 54 6.45 9.50 -8.10
C GLU A 54 7.82 9.06 -7.57
N SER A 55 8.00 8.98 -6.25
CA SER A 55 9.22 8.46 -5.63
C SER A 55 9.44 6.99 -6.02
N LEU A 56 8.42 6.15 -5.91
CA LEU A 56 8.48 4.74 -6.30
C LEU A 56 8.80 4.59 -7.79
N LYS A 57 8.22 5.45 -8.64
CA LYS A 57 8.53 5.50 -10.07
C LYS A 57 9.99 5.85 -10.33
N TYR A 58 10.54 6.83 -9.62
CA TYR A 58 11.95 7.22 -9.71
C TYR A 58 12.89 6.05 -9.38
N HIS A 59 12.50 5.23 -8.39
CA HIS A 59 13.21 4.04 -7.99
C HIS A 59 12.92 2.79 -8.86
N ASN A 60 12.15 2.92 -9.95
CA ASN A 60 11.70 1.80 -10.81
C ASN A 60 10.93 0.71 -10.04
N ILE A 61 10.24 1.07 -8.96
CA ILE A 61 9.40 0.18 -8.18
C ILE A 61 7.99 0.16 -8.77
N PHE A 62 7.47 -1.04 -8.99
CA PHE A 62 6.10 -1.20 -9.44
C PHE A 62 5.12 -0.75 -8.35
N HIS A 63 4.18 0.09 -8.75
CA HIS A 63 3.14 0.60 -7.87
C HIS A 63 1.87 0.85 -8.66
N ARG A 64 0.73 0.79 -7.97
CA ARG A 64 -0.59 1.02 -8.56
C ARG A 64 -1.49 1.74 -7.57
N LYS A 65 -1.99 2.91 -7.95
CA LYS A 65 -3.08 3.58 -7.23
C LYS A 65 -4.36 2.74 -7.35
N LEU A 66 -4.99 2.46 -6.22
CA LEU A 66 -6.26 1.75 -6.17
C LEU A 66 -7.39 2.79 -6.13
N SER A 67 -8.28 2.72 -7.12
CA SER A 67 -9.48 3.56 -7.18
C SER A 67 -10.52 3.05 -6.19
N VAL A 68 -10.43 3.51 -4.95
CA VAL A 68 -11.46 3.28 -3.93
C VAL A 68 -12.42 4.46 -3.92
N ASN A 69 -13.71 4.19 -4.16
CA ASN A 69 -14.75 5.23 -4.24
C ASN A 69 -15.04 5.94 -2.90
N ALA A 70 -14.38 5.56 -1.82
CA ALA A 70 -14.50 6.16 -0.51
C ALA A 70 -13.30 5.74 0.35
N ALA A 71 -12.16 6.41 0.21
CA ALA A 71 -11.19 6.47 1.31
C ALA A 71 -11.72 7.45 2.38
N HIS A 72 -12.95 7.22 2.86
CA HIS A 72 -13.46 7.90 4.03
C HIS A 72 -12.75 7.30 5.23
N HIS A 73 -12.02 8.15 5.98
CA HIS A 73 -11.32 7.81 7.22
C HIS A 73 -12.06 6.75 8.03
N SER A 74 -11.56 5.51 8.02
CA SER A 74 -11.82 4.58 9.09
C SER A 74 -10.49 4.32 9.77
N LYS A 75 -10.35 4.82 10.99
CA LYS A 75 -9.38 4.37 12.00
C LYS A 75 -9.54 2.87 12.36
N HIS A 76 -10.31 2.11 11.60
CA HIS A 76 -10.45 0.68 11.73
C HIS A 76 -10.39 0.03 10.35
N MET A 77 -9.20 -0.41 9.97
CA MET A 77 -9.07 -1.76 9.42
C MET A 77 -8.19 -2.54 10.37
N THR A 78 -8.82 -3.02 11.45
CA THR A 78 -8.23 -3.99 12.37
C THR A 78 -7.81 -5.21 11.57
N LEU A 79 -6.51 -5.49 11.59
CA LEU A 79 -5.86 -6.79 11.45
C LEU A 79 -6.71 -7.91 10.80
N MET A 80 -6.40 -8.20 9.54
CA MET A 80 -6.44 -9.58 9.06
C MET A 80 -5.02 -9.99 8.65
N SER A 81 -4.12 -9.99 9.63
CA SER A 81 -2.94 -10.85 9.62
C SER A 81 -3.35 -12.17 10.25
N ASP A 82 -4.13 -12.97 9.53
CA ASP A 82 -4.31 -14.38 9.85
C ASP A 82 -4.08 -15.19 8.57
N ASP A 83 -2.90 -15.81 8.58
CA ASP A 83 -2.59 -17.10 7.98
C ASP A 83 -3.08 -17.39 6.55
N LEU A 84 -2.17 -17.24 5.58
CA LEU A 84 -2.14 -18.13 4.42
C LEU A 84 -0.75 -18.78 4.25
N SER A 85 -0.23 -19.33 5.35
CA SER A 85 0.89 -20.28 5.32
C SER A 85 0.54 -21.58 4.57
N LYS A 86 -0.74 -21.89 4.29
CA LYS A 86 -1.11 -23.16 3.65
C LYS A 86 -2.32 -23.04 2.73
N ARG A 87 -2.09 -22.80 1.44
CA ARG A 87 -2.97 -23.34 0.39
C ARG A 87 -2.22 -23.53 -0.93
N THR A 88 -1.55 -24.67 -0.98
CA THR A 88 -1.34 -25.47 -2.18
C THR A 88 -2.64 -25.54 -2.98
N LEU A 89 -2.72 -24.83 -4.11
CA LEU A 89 -3.60 -25.22 -5.20
C LEU A 89 -2.82 -25.04 -6.51
N LYS A 90 -2.38 -26.19 -7.04
CA LYS A 90 -2.09 -26.41 -8.45
C LYS A 90 -3.13 -25.66 -9.28
N VAL A 91 -2.71 -24.71 -10.12
CA VAL A 91 -3.51 -24.32 -11.27
C VAL A 91 -2.87 -24.99 -12.47
N ALA A 92 -3.62 -25.94 -13.02
CA ALA A 92 -3.23 -26.84 -14.07
C ALA A 92 -2.89 -26.09 -15.36
N GLN A 93 -1.89 -26.62 -16.06
CA GLN A 93 -1.75 -26.49 -17.50
C GLN A 93 -3.07 -26.88 -18.18
N LYS A 94 -3.52 -26.05 -19.13
CA LYS A 94 -3.98 -26.55 -20.42
C LYS A 94 -3.80 -25.48 -21.49
#